data_AF-A0A418V820-F1
#
_entry.id   AF-A0A418V820-F1
#
_cell.length_a   1.000
_cell.length_b   1.000
_cell.length_c   1.000
_cell.angle_alpha   90.00
_cell.angle_beta   90.00
_cell.angle_gamma   90.00
#
_symmetry.space_group_name_H-M   'P 1'
#
loop_
_entity.id
_entity.type
_entity.pdbx_description
1 polymer ?
#
loop_
_entity_poly.entity_id
_entity_poly.type
_entity_poly.pdbx_seq_one_letter_code
_entity_poly.pdbx_strand_id
1 'polypeptide(L)'
;MGAARAGVLALMLALSAAGTASAQNLTAYSRLAQQLDAAAAAAGQDSLATLKQLDAAQAALSELQPTLSSAKLSAALQDTLNAVRAAQARTPAELQAQVQLARGLMRKALYDQTMNLLATTPANGSDHLKLLARELGVEPASVQTDVQAGHLNRAAWKLQQSATAKLQAALGSVQAQQSGAAYLNLARAAGWFTVVQDAARSVDPPLKPEQFSLALTQLSGGQLGELQGSLRSLRGGVAALSTSLKTPAAQTDSPVKGAVSSGKPPVSVPPAPSPATSSPATPPRVSPATTPGANTGATIAASLPRTAGADAAYASLGRALSATTRADLPAARRALQDALTALTKAPAALRNAPGYGALVQRVKFMAGRAALRPADVQALIGDLSTLEARQAGKSGSVMTALASGTALALGGGVRAMLALLLALVCAAPLYLLNLAFGGKNPFWRAISAALLLLLLPTLAEGLLGFLGWLGDTLNVPFLRGLLALTPGQSAFGVPLRMLITALALGLATYGFRGLCVQFGLLGGRRPAGPRPAPKPKQPDQTSFDWDEEL
;
A
#
# COMPACT_ATOMS: atom_id res chain seq x y z
N MET A 1 -18.16 -0.04 -54.86
CA MET A 1 -16.98 0.72 -54.35
C MET A 1 -17.51 1.98 -53.67
N GLY A 2 -17.50 2.07 -52.33
CA GLY A 2 -18.06 3.25 -51.66
C GLY A 2 -18.00 3.25 -50.12
N ALA A 3 -17.99 2.08 -49.47
CA ALA A 3 -18.02 2.03 -48.00
C ALA A 3 -16.63 1.94 -47.33
N ALA A 4 -15.57 1.61 -48.07
CA ALA A 4 -14.25 1.36 -47.49
C ALA A 4 -13.39 2.61 -47.26
N ARG A 5 -13.82 3.80 -47.73
CA ARG A 5 -13.04 5.04 -47.61
C ARG A 5 -13.48 5.98 -46.47
N ALA A 6 -14.64 5.74 -45.85
CA ALA A 6 -15.09 6.53 -44.71
C ALA A 6 -14.47 6.08 -43.37
N GLY A 7 -14.07 4.81 -43.25
CA GLY A 7 -13.45 4.27 -42.02
C GLY A 7 -11.99 4.68 -41.79
N VAL A 8 -11.26 5.03 -42.86
CA VAL A 8 -9.83 5.38 -42.76
C VAL A 8 -9.65 6.85 -42.36
N LEU A 9 -10.61 7.74 -42.65
CA LEU A 9 -10.53 9.14 -42.24
C LEU A 9 -10.89 9.36 -40.76
N ALA A 10 -11.76 8.52 -40.18
CA ALA A 10 -12.10 8.58 -38.75
C ALA A 10 -10.98 8.04 -37.84
N LEU A 11 -10.14 7.13 -38.36
CA LEU A 11 -9.02 6.56 -37.60
C LEU A 11 -7.76 7.47 -37.64
N MET A 12 -7.64 8.35 -38.66
CA MET A 12 -6.54 9.32 -38.73
C MET A 12 -6.78 10.61 -37.93
N LEU A 13 -8.02 10.93 -37.52
CA LEU A 13 -8.28 11.99 -36.54
C LEU A 13 -8.18 11.53 -35.08
N ALA A 14 -8.17 10.22 -34.81
CA ALA A 14 -7.94 9.68 -33.47
C ALA A 14 -6.44 9.52 -33.13
N LEU A 15 -5.56 9.52 -34.14
CA LEU A 15 -4.11 9.32 -33.96
C LEU A 15 -3.29 10.61 -33.93
N SER A 16 -3.92 11.78 -34.04
CA SER A 16 -3.27 13.09 -33.85
C SER A 16 -3.49 13.69 -32.45
N ALA A 17 -4.16 12.98 -31.54
CA ALA A 17 -4.26 13.35 -30.12
C ALA A 17 -3.25 12.61 -29.22
N ALA A 18 -2.48 11.66 -29.75
CA ALA A 18 -1.40 10.98 -29.03
C ALA A 18 -0.06 11.70 -29.22
N GLY A 19 -0.03 12.99 -28.87
CA GLY A 19 1.14 13.84 -29.09
C GLY A 19 1.22 15.08 -28.20
N THR A 20 0.34 15.24 -27.21
CA THR A 20 0.54 16.25 -26.16
C THR A 20 1.07 15.57 -24.91
N ALA A 21 2.29 15.90 -24.55
CA ALA A 21 2.86 15.64 -23.24
C ALA A 21 1.81 15.81 -22.15
N SER A 22 1.70 14.82 -21.25
CA SER A 22 0.80 14.83 -20.10
C SER A 22 1.17 15.98 -19.14
N ALA A 23 0.74 17.20 -19.47
CA ALA A 23 0.74 18.31 -18.55
C ALA A 23 -0.29 17.97 -17.47
N GLN A 24 0.17 17.88 -16.21
CA GLN A 24 -0.73 17.75 -15.08
C GLN A 24 -1.77 18.86 -15.16
N ASN A 25 -3.04 18.58 -14.88
CA ASN A 25 -4.02 19.64 -14.81
C ASN A 25 -3.79 20.47 -13.53
N LEU A 26 -2.94 21.50 -13.62
CA LEU A 26 -2.58 22.39 -12.50
C LEU A 26 -3.79 23.12 -11.91
N THR A 27 -4.83 23.33 -12.71
CA THR A 27 -6.09 23.93 -12.25
C THR A 27 -6.91 22.94 -11.43
N ALA A 28 -6.98 21.66 -11.83
CA ALA A 28 -7.62 20.62 -11.03
C ALA A 28 -6.86 20.37 -9.72
N TYR A 29 -5.52 20.39 -9.75
CA TYR A 29 -4.71 20.29 -8.54
C TYR A 29 -4.98 21.43 -7.55
N SER A 30 -4.94 22.70 -8.01
CA SER A 30 -5.15 23.85 -7.14
C SER A 30 -6.58 23.90 -6.60
N ARG A 31 -7.56 23.52 -7.42
CA ARG A 31 -8.96 23.38 -7.01
C ARG A 31 -9.12 22.30 -5.94
N LEU A 32 -8.52 21.11 -6.12
CA LEU A 32 -8.52 20.05 -5.11
C LEU A 32 -7.90 20.52 -3.78
N ALA A 33 -6.74 21.18 -3.85
CA ALA A 33 -6.04 21.72 -2.68
C ALA A 33 -6.91 22.74 -1.92
N GLN A 34 -7.53 23.68 -2.64
CA GLN A 34 -8.44 24.68 -2.07
C GLN A 34 -9.68 24.06 -1.42
N GLN A 35 -10.31 23.08 -2.07
CA GLN A 35 -11.50 22.43 -1.54
C GLN A 35 -11.19 21.62 -0.27
N LEU A 36 -10.02 20.97 -0.21
CA LEU A 36 -9.57 20.27 0.99
C LEU A 36 -9.26 21.22 2.16
N ASP A 37 -8.60 22.35 1.89
CA ASP A 37 -8.32 23.36 2.93
C ASP A 37 -9.61 23.99 3.45
N ALA A 38 -10.55 24.29 2.55
CA ALA A 38 -11.86 24.80 2.91
C ALA A 38 -12.63 23.79 3.78
N ALA A 39 -12.60 22.49 3.41
CA ALA A 39 -13.22 21.42 4.19
C ALA A 39 -12.61 21.29 5.59
N ALA A 40 -11.29 21.42 5.72
CA ALA A 40 -10.60 21.43 7.00
C ALA A 40 -10.96 22.67 7.86
N ALA A 41 -11.16 23.83 7.23
CA ALA A 41 -11.55 25.06 7.91
C ALA A 41 -13.02 25.04 8.38
N ALA A 42 -13.93 24.47 7.59
CA ALA A 42 -15.34 24.33 7.93
C ALA A 42 -15.63 23.19 8.93
N ALA A 43 -14.65 22.32 9.17
CA ALA A 43 -14.79 21.13 10.01
C ALA A 43 -15.24 21.49 11.45
N GLY A 44 -16.39 20.96 11.85
CA GLY A 44 -16.97 21.19 13.18
C GLY A 44 -17.76 22.49 13.32
N GLN A 45 -17.77 23.36 12.30
CA GLN A 45 -18.58 24.58 12.25
C GLN A 45 -19.83 24.38 11.38
N ASP A 46 -19.66 23.90 10.16
CA ASP A 46 -20.75 23.65 9.22
C ASP A 46 -20.55 22.32 8.47
N SER A 47 -21.35 21.33 8.86
CA SER A 47 -21.29 19.98 8.29
C SER A 47 -21.70 19.93 6.81
N LEU A 48 -22.62 20.79 6.38
CA LEU A 48 -23.11 20.82 5.00
C LEU A 48 -22.08 21.50 4.11
N ALA A 49 -21.51 22.63 4.54
CA ALA A 49 -20.41 23.28 3.83
C ALA A 49 -19.19 22.35 3.69
N THR A 50 -18.85 21.62 4.76
CA THR A 50 -17.76 20.64 4.74
C THR A 50 -18.05 19.51 3.74
N LEU A 51 -19.28 18.94 3.72
CA LEU A 51 -19.66 17.91 2.73
C LEU A 51 -19.55 18.43 1.29
N LYS A 52 -20.08 19.64 1.04
CA LYS A 52 -20.05 20.28 -0.28
C LYS A 52 -18.62 20.47 -0.78
N GLN A 53 -17.71 20.87 0.11
CA GLN A 53 -16.29 21.03 -0.21
C GLN A 53 -15.62 19.68 -0.46
N LEU A 54 -15.97 18.62 0.28
CA LEU A 54 -15.45 17.26 0.03
C LEU A 54 -15.99 16.66 -1.29
N ASP A 55 -17.22 16.95 -1.67
CA ASP A 55 -17.79 16.57 -2.96
C ASP A 55 -17.08 17.30 -4.12
N ALA A 56 -16.83 18.60 -3.96
CA ALA A 56 -16.05 19.39 -4.92
C ALA A 56 -14.58 18.92 -5.00
N ALA A 57 -13.99 18.49 -3.89
CA ALA A 57 -12.66 17.87 -3.86
C ALA A 57 -12.66 16.54 -4.63
N GLN A 58 -13.67 15.69 -4.45
CA GLN A 58 -13.79 14.43 -5.20
C GLN A 58 -13.93 14.66 -6.72
N ALA A 59 -14.71 15.67 -7.12
CA ALA A 59 -14.82 16.06 -8.53
C ALA A 59 -13.47 16.53 -9.09
N ALA A 60 -12.75 17.41 -8.36
CA ALA A 60 -11.43 17.88 -8.76
C ALA A 60 -10.40 16.73 -8.83
N LEU A 61 -10.49 15.72 -7.95
CA LEU A 61 -9.64 14.53 -8.03
C LEU A 61 -9.94 13.71 -9.29
N SER A 62 -11.21 13.54 -9.67
CA SER A 62 -11.58 12.81 -10.89
C SER A 62 -11.06 13.48 -12.16
N GLU A 63 -11.02 14.81 -12.20
CA GLU A 63 -10.38 15.59 -13.29
C GLU A 63 -8.85 15.45 -13.29
N LEU A 64 -8.23 15.28 -12.11
CA LEU A 64 -6.78 15.16 -11.94
C LEU A 64 -6.26 13.75 -12.27
N GLN A 65 -7.02 12.70 -11.93
CA GLN A 65 -6.65 11.29 -12.07
C GLN A 65 -6.02 10.89 -13.43
N PRO A 66 -6.59 11.25 -14.59
CA PRO A 66 -6.01 10.86 -15.88
C PRO A 66 -4.65 11.51 -16.16
N THR A 67 -4.31 12.58 -15.43
CA THR A 67 -3.06 13.34 -15.61
C THR A 67 -1.98 13.02 -14.58
N LEU A 68 -2.27 12.12 -13.62
CA LEU A 68 -1.30 11.67 -12.62
C LEU A 68 -0.33 10.66 -13.22
N SER A 69 0.96 10.82 -12.92
CA SER A 69 2.05 9.97 -13.42
C SER A 69 2.03 8.54 -12.88
N SER A 70 1.28 8.25 -11.80
CA SER A 70 1.28 6.96 -11.11
C SER A 70 -0.11 6.53 -10.67
N ALA A 71 -0.53 5.35 -11.14
CA ALA A 71 -1.78 4.69 -10.72
C ALA A 71 -1.80 4.34 -9.22
N LYS A 72 -0.62 4.21 -8.58
CA LYS A 72 -0.52 3.98 -7.12
C LYS A 72 -0.81 5.26 -6.34
N LEU A 73 -0.33 6.41 -6.83
CA LEU A 73 -0.61 7.71 -6.22
C LEU A 73 -2.08 8.11 -6.39
N SER A 74 -2.68 7.81 -7.55
CA SER A 74 -4.12 8.05 -7.76
C SER A 74 -4.98 7.19 -6.83
N ALA A 75 -4.66 5.90 -6.67
CA ALA A 75 -5.34 5.03 -5.71
C ALA A 75 -5.17 5.52 -4.27
N ALA A 76 -3.95 5.89 -3.86
CA ALA A 76 -3.69 6.42 -2.51
C ALA A 76 -4.41 7.76 -2.24
N LEU A 77 -4.52 8.65 -3.23
CA LEU A 77 -5.29 9.88 -3.14
C LEU A 77 -6.79 9.61 -3.04
N GLN A 78 -7.29 8.62 -3.78
CA GLN A 78 -8.70 8.20 -3.71
C GLN A 78 -9.04 7.60 -2.35
N ASP A 79 -8.18 6.72 -1.83
CA ASP A 79 -8.34 6.10 -0.51
C ASP A 79 -8.28 7.14 0.61
N THR A 80 -7.37 8.12 0.51
CA THR A 80 -7.28 9.20 1.51
C THR A 80 -8.47 10.15 1.45
N LEU A 81 -9.02 10.49 0.28
CA LEU A 81 -10.27 11.27 0.19
C LEU A 81 -11.47 10.51 0.78
N ASN A 82 -11.56 9.21 0.53
CA ASN A 82 -12.58 8.36 1.16
C ASN A 82 -12.42 8.36 2.69
N ALA A 83 -11.19 8.32 3.20
CA ALA A 83 -10.89 8.43 4.63
C ALA A 83 -11.24 9.81 5.20
N VAL A 84 -10.97 10.91 4.48
CA VAL A 84 -11.38 12.28 4.87
C VAL A 84 -12.90 12.38 4.99
N ARG A 85 -13.65 11.84 4.02
CA ARG A 85 -15.12 11.82 4.06
C ARG A 85 -15.65 10.96 5.21
N ALA A 86 -15.02 9.82 5.49
CA ALA A 86 -15.37 8.99 6.64
C ALA A 86 -15.05 9.70 7.99
N ALA A 87 -13.97 10.47 8.04
CA ALA A 87 -13.54 11.22 9.22
C ALA A 87 -14.49 12.37 9.58
N GLN A 88 -15.18 12.96 8.59
CA GLN A 88 -16.19 13.98 8.82
C GLN A 88 -17.28 13.55 9.82
N ALA A 89 -17.68 12.29 9.78
CA ALA A 89 -18.70 11.73 10.66
C ALA A 89 -18.20 11.43 12.08
N ARG A 90 -16.87 11.52 12.32
CA ARG A 90 -16.24 11.13 13.60
C ARG A 90 -15.88 12.34 14.44
N THR A 91 -14.88 13.13 14.00
CA THR A 91 -14.43 14.34 14.71
C THR A 91 -13.80 15.35 13.74
N PRO A 92 -13.88 16.66 14.03
CA PRO A 92 -13.24 17.69 13.20
C PRO A 92 -11.71 17.57 13.18
N ALA A 93 -11.09 17.18 14.30
CA ALA A 93 -9.64 17.00 14.40
C ALA A 93 -9.14 15.84 13.51
N GLU A 94 -9.89 14.74 13.44
CA GLU A 94 -9.59 13.62 12.54
C GLU A 94 -9.71 14.05 11.08
N LEU A 95 -10.78 14.77 10.71
CA LEU A 95 -10.93 15.28 9.34
C LEU A 95 -9.76 16.17 8.95
N GLN A 96 -9.40 17.13 9.82
CA GLN A 96 -8.27 18.02 9.58
C GLN A 96 -6.95 17.25 9.43
N ALA A 97 -6.73 16.23 10.25
CA ALA A 97 -5.54 15.37 10.14
C ALA A 97 -5.50 14.59 8.83
N GLN A 98 -6.62 13.98 8.42
CA GLN A 98 -6.72 13.25 7.15
C GLN A 98 -6.52 14.17 5.95
N VAL A 99 -7.02 15.42 6.01
CA VAL A 99 -6.75 16.44 4.99
C VAL A 99 -5.25 16.75 4.90
N GLN A 100 -4.55 16.88 6.03
CA GLN A 100 -3.10 17.12 6.02
C GLN A 100 -2.31 15.96 5.39
N LEU A 101 -2.75 14.72 5.59
CA LEU A 101 -2.18 13.54 4.94
C LEU A 101 -2.44 13.55 3.43
N ALA A 102 -3.67 13.84 3.00
CA ALA A 102 -4.01 13.99 1.58
C ALA A 102 -3.17 15.10 0.91
N ARG A 103 -3.00 16.25 1.58
CA ARG A 103 -2.10 17.33 1.14
C ARG A 103 -0.64 16.90 1.07
N GLY A 104 -0.18 16.02 1.96
CA GLY A 104 1.15 15.40 1.87
C GLY A 104 1.33 14.62 0.57
N LEU A 105 0.42 13.70 0.28
CA LEU A 105 0.46 12.90 -0.94
C LEU A 105 0.38 13.75 -2.20
N MET A 106 -0.48 14.78 -2.22
CA MET A 106 -0.57 15.75 -3.31
C MET A 106 0.77 16.46 -3.57
N ARG A 107 1.42 16.95 -2.51
CA ARG A 107 2.74 17.61 -2.62
C ARG A 107 3.82 16.67 -3.13
N LYS A 108 3.82 15.40 -2.68
CA LYS A 108 4.75 14.38 -3.18
C LYS A 108 4.54 14.10 -4.66
N ALA A 109 3.29 13.93 -5.09
CA ALA A 109 2.95 13.75 -6.50
C ALA A 109 3.41 14.93 -7.36
N LEU A 110 3.13 16.16 -6.92
CA LEU A 110 3.57 17.38 -7.61
C LEU A 110 5.10 17.48 -7.66
N TYR A 111 5.79 17.16 -6.55
CA TYR A 111 7.24 17.17 -6.48
C TYR A 111 7.87 16.18 -7.47
N ASP A 112 7.48 14.90 -7.42
CA ASP A 112 8.05 13.85 -8.26
C ASP A 112 7.81 14.14 -9.76
N GLN A 113 6.61 14.60 -10.11
CA GLN A 113 6.26 14.95 -11.49
C GLN A 113 7.02 16.18 -11.97
N THR A 114 7.14 17.23 -11.14
CA THR A 114 7.88 18.44 -11.50
C THR A 114 9.37 18.14 -11.71
N MET A 115 9.99 17.35 -10.83
CA MET A 115 11.39 16.96 -10.98
C MET A 115 11.61 16.12 -12.24
N ASN A 116 10.70 15.20 -12.56
CA ASN A 116 10.78 14.40 -13.78
C ASN A 116 10.60 15.25 -15.06
N LEU A 117 9.65 16.19 -15.06
CA LEU A 117 9.44 17.13 -16.17
C LEU A 117 10.65 18.04 -16.37
N LEU A 118 11.25 18.54 -15.30
CA LEU A 118 12.44 19.38 -15.39
C LEU A 118 13.67 18.61 -15.89
N ALA A 119 13.78 17.32 -15.57
CA ALA A 119 14.86 16.46 -16.05
C ALA A 119 14.71 16.06 -17.53
N THR A 120 13.48 15.99 -18.05
CA THR A 120 13.19 15.46 -19.41
C THR A 120 12.78 16.54 -20.41
N THR A 121 12.07 17.58 -19.99
CA THR A 121 11.54 18.65 -20.84
C THR A 121 11.45 19.98 -20.06
N PRO A 122 12.58 20.65 -19.80
CA PRO A 122 12.65 21.82 -18.91
C PRO A 122 11.79 23.01 -19.36
N ALA A 123 11.54 23.15 -20.67
CA ALA A 123 10.70 24.21 -21.24
C ALA A 123 9.23 24.17 -20.74
N ASN A 124 8.72 22.98 -20.39
CA ASN A 124 7.33 22.77 -19.98
C ASN A 124 7.15 22.68 -18.45
N GLY A 125 8.25 22.77 -17.68
CA GLY A 125 8.25 22.57 -16.23
C GLY A 125 8.10 23.85 -15.40
N SER A 126 8.11 25.03 -16.02
CA SER A 126 8.16 26.33 -15.31
C SER A 126 6.91 26.61 -14.46
N ASP A 127 5.72 26.33 -14.99
CA ASP A 127 4.46 26.54 -14.24
C ASP A 127 4.27 25.51 -13.12
N HIS A 128 4.72 24.27 -13.33
CA HIS A 128 4.76 23.23 -12.30
C HIS A 128 5.71 23.63 -11.16
N LEU A 129 6.88 24.18 -11.51
CA LEU A 129 7.87 24.66 -10.56
C LEU A 129 7.35 25.84 -9.73
N LYS A 130 6.67 26.81 -10.36
CA LYS A 130 6.05 27.95 -9.65
C LYS A 130 5.00 27.46 -8.64
N LEU A 131 4.14 26.53 -9.05
CA LEU A 131 3.13 25.96 -8.17
C LEU A 131 3.77 25.19 -7.00
N LEU A 132 4.77 24.35 -7.28
CA LEU A 132 5.50 23.58 -6.27
C LEU A 132 6.25 24.49 -5.29
N ALA A 133 6.91 25.54 -5.78
CA ALA A 133 7.59 26.53 -4.95
C ALA A 133 6.59 27.23 -4.02
N ARG A 134 5.42 27.62 -4.53
CA ARG A 134 4.34 28.22 -3.72
C ARG A 134 3.82 27.27 -2.64
N GLU A 135 3.56 26.02 -2.97
CA GLU A 135 3.13 24.98 -2.02
C GLU A 135 4.17 24.73 -0.91
N LEU A 136 5.45 24.73 -1.29
CA LEU A 136 6.57 24.56 -0.36
C LEU A 136 6.98 25.86 0.32
N GLY A 137 6.38 27.01 -0.01
CA GLY A 137 6.71 28.31 0.58
C GLY A 137 8.12 28.80 0.25
N VAL A 138 8.62 28.46 -0.94
CA VAL A 138 9.89 28.92 -1.48
C VAL A 138 9.61 29.97 -2.55
N GLU A 139 10.45 31.01 -2.61
CA GLU A 139 10.33 32.06 -3.62
C GLU A 139 10.52 31.47 -5.03
N PRO A 140 9.52 31.54 -5.93
CA PRO A 140 9.55 30.84 -7.22
C PRO A 140 10.70 31.33 -8.10
N ALA A 141 11.02 32.63 -8.06
CA ALA A 141 12.15 33.20 -8.78
C ALA A 141 13.47 32.53 -8.38
N SER A 142 13.68 32.27 -7.08
CA SER A 142 14.93 31.72 -6.57
C SER A 142 15.22 30.28 -7.03
N VAL A 143 14.18 29.50 -7.30
CA VAL A 143 14.28 28.11 -7.78
C VAL A 143 14.29 28.07 -9.30
N GLN A 144 13.56 28.99 -9.94
CA GLN A 144 13.53 29.12 -11.39
C GLN A 144 14.90 29.55 -11.95
N THR A 145 15.62 30.44 -11.27
CA THR A 145 17.00 30.81 -11.64
C THR A 145 17.95 29.62 -11.59
N ASP A 146 17.84 28.76 -10.57
CA ASP A 146 18.69 27.56 -10.47
C ASP A 146 18.40 26.57 -11.60
N VAL A 147 17.13 26.37 -11.94
CA VAL A 147 16.71 25.48 -13.05
C VAL A 147 17.15 26.04 -14.41
N GLN A 148 17.01 27.34 -14.63
CA GLN A 148 17.49 28.00 -15.86
C GLN A 148 19.02 27.93 -16.01
N ALA A 149 19.74 27.92 -14.89
CA ALA A 149 21.18 27.71 -14.85
C ALA A 149 21.60 26.22 -14.94
N GLY A 150 20.67 25.28 -15.15
CA GLY A 150 20.95 23.84 -15.22
C GLY A 150 21.16 23.15 -13.86
N HIS A 151 21.06 23.87 -12.75
CA HIS A 151 21.31 23.38 -11.40
C HIS A 151 20.07 22.73 -10.76
N LEU A 152 19.54 21.67 -11.37
CA LEU A 152 18.35 20.95 -10.86
C LEU A 152 18.52 20.44 -9.42
N ASN A 153 19.71 19.95 -9.07
CA ASN A 153 20.00 19.45 -7.72
C ASN A 153 19.92 20.57 -6.66
N ARG A 154 20.29 21.80 -7.03
CA ARG A 154 20.23 22.96 -6.13
C ARG A 154 18.79 23.42 -5.91
N ALA A 155 17.99 23.40 -6.97
CA ALA A 155 16.56 23.65 -6.91
C ALA A 155 15.85 22.61 -6.01
N ALA A 156 16.13 21.32 -6.21
CA ALA A 156 15.61 20.23 -5.39
C ALA A 156 16.02 20.38 -3.91
N TRP A 157 17.28 20.75 -3.65
CA TRP A 157 17.80 21.00 -2.31
C TRP A 157 17.06 22.14 -1.60
N LYS A 158 16.84 23.30 -2.25
CA LYS A 158 16.06 24.42 -1.67
C LYS A 158 14.63 24.01 -1.29
N LEU A 159 13.97 23.25 -2.18
CA LEU A 159 12.62 22.75 -1.96
C LEU A 159 12.56 21.77 -0.76
N GLN A 160 13.53 20.85 -0.67
CA GLN A 160 13.66 19.91 0.45
C GLN A 160 14.01 20.61 1.77
N GLN A 161 14.84 21.65 1.75
CA GLN A 161 15.19 22.44 2.93
C GLN A 161 13.94 23.12 3.52
N SER A 162 13.12 23.75 2.68
CA SER A 162 11.87 24.36 3.14
C SER A 162 10.88 23.34 3.69
N ALA A 163 10.70 22.19 3.01
CA ALA A 163 9.86 21.10 3.50
C ALA A 163 10.33 20.57 4.87
N THR A 164 11.66 20.45 5.06
CA THR A 164 12.27 20.02 6.32
C THR A 164 12.05 21.05 7.44
N ALA A 165 12.15 22.35 7.15
CA ALA A 165 11.84 23.40 8.12
C ALA A 165 10.38 23.35 8.58
N LYS A 166 9.43 23.14 7.65
CA LYS A 166 8.00 22.99 7.98
C LYS A 166 7.71 21.70 8.76
N LEU A 167 8.40 20.60 8.44
CA LEU A 167 8.37 19.35 9.20
C LEU A 167 8.85 19.57 10.65
N GLN A 168 9.98 20.26 10.82
CA GLN A 168 10.55 20.57 12.13
C GLN A 168 9.62 21.46 12.96
N ALA A 169 9.03 22.49 12.35
CA ALA A 169 8.06 23.36 13.01
C ALA A 169 6.81 22.58 13.47
N ALA A 170 6.26 21.72 12.60
CA ALA A 170 5.11 20.88 12.92
C ALA A 170 5.42 19.92 14.09
N LEU A 171 6.56 19.22 14.08
CA LEU A 171 6.98 18.33 15.18
C LEU A 171 7.32 19.06 16.48
N GLY A 172 7.85 20.28 16.39
CA GLY A 172 8.12 21.15 17.53
C GLY A 172 6.84 21.52 18.28
N SER A 173 5.73 21.67 17.56
CA SER A 173 4.42 22.00 18.13
C SER A 173 3.64 20.79 18.72
N VAL A 174 4.17 19.57 18.64
CA VAL A 174 3.52 18.37 19.21
C VAL A 174 3.88 18.24 20.69
N GLN A 175 2.90 18.36 21.58
CA GLN A 175 3.08 18.04 22.99
C GLN A 175 2.71 16.57 23.25
N ALA A 176 3.36 15.92 24.22
CA ALA A 176 3.04 14.54 24.63
C ALA A 176 1.77 14.51 25.48
N GLN A 177 0.66 14.94 24.89
CA GLN A 177 -0.66 15.07 25.51
C GLN A 177 -1.70 14.56 24.52
N GLN A 178 -2.75 13.90 25.02
CA GLN A 178 -3.82 13.37 24.19
C GLN A 178 -4.78 14.50 23.78
N SER A 179 -4.36 15.34 22.84
CA SER A 179 -5.13 16.47 22.33
C SER A 179 -5.30 16.41 20.81
N GLY A 180 -6.42 16.94 20.32
CA GLY A 180 -6.65 17.09 18.87
C GLY A 180 -5.57 17.94 18.19
N ALA A 181 -5.02 18.92 18.90
CA ALA A 181 -3.91 19.74 18.42
C ALA A 181 -2.61 18.94 18.25
N ALA A 182 -2.26 18.06 19.21
CA ALA A 182 -1.11 17.18 19.09
C ALA A 182 -1.28 16.20 17.91
N TYR A 183 -2.49 15.67 17.72
CA TYR A 183 -2.81 14.74 16.63
C TYR A 183 -2.72 15.42 15.27
N LEU A 184 -3.29 16.62 15.14
CA LEU A 184 -3.22 17.43 13.93
C LEU A 184 -1.78 17.83 13.58
N ASN A 185 -1.00 18.29 14.55
CA ASN A 185 0.39 18.69 14.32
C ASN A 185 1.28 17.49 13.94
N LEU A 186 1.01 16.31 14.49
CA LEU A 186 1.71 15.08 14.12
C LEU A 186 1.31 14.59 12.71
N ALA A 187 0.02 14.69 12.34
CA ALA A 187 -0.45 14.40 10.98
C ALA A 187 0.11 15.40 9.95
N ARG A 188 0.19 16.69 10.32
CA ARG A 188 0.85 17.74 9.51
C ARG A 188 2.33 17.43 9.32
N ALA A 189 3.02 17.00 10.37
CA ALA A 189 4.41 16.54 10.27
C ALA A 189 4.56 15.35 9.32
N ALA A 190 3.74 14.31 9.47
CA ALA A 190 3.74 13.17 8.56
C ALA A 190 3.48 13.59 7.10
N GLY A 191 2.58 14.56 6.88
CA GLY A 191 2.32 15.15 5.57
C GLY A 191 3.55 15.83 4.95
N TRP A 192 4.31 16.63 5.71
CA TRP A 192 5.56 17.24 5.22
C TRP A 192 6.69 16.23 5.01
N PHE A 193 6.72 15.17 5.83
CA PHE A 193 7.72 14.10 5.70
C PHE A 193 7.65 13.40 4.33
N THR A 194 6.47 13.28 3.72
CA THR A 194 6.30 12.63 2.40
C THR A 194 7.17 13.26 1.30
N VAL A 195 7.41 14.58 1.34
CA VAL A 195 8.23 15.29 0.34
C VAL A 195 9.73 15.01 0.53
N VAL A 196 10.17 14.86 1.78
CA VAL A 196 11.59 14.67 2.14
C VAL A 196 11.96 13.21 2.37
N GLN A 197 11.03 12.28 2.19
CA GLN A 197 11.20 10.86 2.49
C GLN A 197 12.45 10.25 1.84
N ASP A 198 12.78 10.64 0.61
CA ASP A 198 13.94 10.10 -0.10
C ASP A 198 15.26 10.62 0.49
N ALA A 199 15.34 11.91 0.85
CA ALA A 199 16.49 12.48 1.56
C ALA A 199 16.62 11.97 3.01
N ALA A 200 15.49 11.61 3.62
CA ALA A 200 15.43 11.11 4.99
C ALA A 200 15.97 9.67 5.13
N ARG A 201 16.03 8.90 4.02
CA ARG A 201 16.63 7.56 3.97
C ARG A 201 18.15 7.57 4.03
N SER A 202 18.80 8.67 3.64
CA SER A 202 20.26 8.80 3.65
C SER A 202 20.85 9.29 4.97
N VAL A 203 20.01 9.59 5.97
CA VAL A 203 20.42 10.00 7.31
C VAL A 203 20.64 8.75 8.17
N ASP A 204 21.60 8.79 9.11
CA ASP A 204 21.86 7.69 10.06
C ASP A 204 21.52 8.12 11.50
N PRO A 205 20.56 7.46 12.19
CA PRO A 205 19.67 6.41 11.69
C PRO A 205 18.59 6.94 10.73
N PRO A 206 18.14 6.14 9.75
CA PRO A 206 17.19 6.59 8.74
C PRO A 206 15.82 6.86 9.37
N LEU A 207 15.26 8.02 9.01
CA LEU A 207 13.89 8.39 9.36
C LEU A 207 12.92 7.56 8.51
N LYS A 208 11.95 6.94 9.17
CA LYS A 208 11.05 5.96 8.56
C LYS A 208 9.58 6.37 8.70
N PRO A 209 8.74 6.16 7.67
CA PRO A 209 7.29 6.42 7.77
C PRO A 209 6.64 5.73 8.98
N GLU A 210 7.13 4.54 9.32
CA GLU A 210 6.61 3.72 10.42
C GLU A 210 6.74 4.40 11.79
N GLN A 211 7.73 5.29 11.95
CA GLN A 211 7.91 6.08 13.18
C GLN A 211 6.78 7.09 13.37
N PHE A 212 6.27 7.68 12.29
CA PHE A 212 5.13 8.59 12.34
C PHE A 212 3.82 7.84 12.60
N SER A 213 3.61 6.66 11.98
CA SER A 213 2.43 5.84 12.24
C SER A 213 2.41 5.28 13.67
N LEU A 214 3.58 4.90 14.20
CA LEU A 214 3.72 4.46 15.59
C LEU A 214 3.36 5.60 16.55
N ALA A 215 3.90 6.81 16.34
CA ALA A 215 3.60 7.97 17.16
C ALA A 215 2.11 8.35 17.11
N LEU A 216 1.48 8.28 15.93
CA LEU A 216 0.03 8.51 15.80
C LEU A 216 -0.79 7.46 16.56
N THR A 217 -0.37 6.19 16.50
CA THR A 217 -1.02 5.08 17.23
C THR A 217 -0.89 5.28 18.73
N GLN A 218 0.31 5.58 19.23
CA GLN A 218 0.57 5.84 20.65
C GLN A 218 -0.21 7.05 21.17
N LEU A 219 -0.28 8.12 20.37
CA LEU A 219 -1.06 9.31 20.69
C LEU A 219 -2.56 9.00 20.76
N SER A 220 -3.09 8.23 19.80
CA SER A 220 -4.51 7.83 19.79
C SER A 220 -4.85 6.85 20.92
N GLY A 221 -3.90 5.98 21.30
CA GLY A 221 -4.04 4.98 22.36
C GLY A 221 -3.75 5.48 23.77
N GLY A 222 -3.43 6.77 23.96
CA GLY A 222 -3.13 7.36 25.26
C GLY A 222 -1.79 6.93 25.87
N GLN A 223 -0.87 6.36 25.07
CA GLN A 223 0.43 5.84 25.52
C GLN A 223 1.47 6.97 25.63
N LEU A 224 1.24 7.93 26.53
CA LEU A 224 2.02 9.18 26.60
C LEU A 224 3.52 8.97 26.89
N GLY A 225 3.87 7.97 27.70
CA GLY A 225 5.26 7.65 28.02
C GLY A 225 6.03 7.13 26.79
N GLU A 226 5.43 6.23 26.02
CA GLU A 226 6.03 5.74 24.77
C GLU A 226 6.05 6.82 23.69
N LEU A 227 4.99 7.62 23.59
CA LEU A 227 4.89 8.75 22.68
C LEU A 227 6.04 9.73 22.91
N GLN A 228 6.40 10.03 24.16
CA GLN A 228 7.51 10.93 24.45
C GLN A 228 8.85 10.40 23.93
N GLY A 229 9.06 9.08 24.00
CA GLY A 229 10.20 8.40 23.38
C GLY A 229 10.20 8.52 21.86
N SER A 230 9.07 8.22 21.22
CA SER A 230 8.87 8.32 19.77
C SER A 230 9.06 9.76 19.25
N LEU A 231 8.53 10.77 19.95
CA LEU A 231 8.70 12.17 19.60
C LEU A 231 10.15 12.63 19.75
N ARG A 232 10.88 12.15 20.78
CA ARG A 232 12.31 12.44 20.94
C ARG A 232 13.12 11.84 19.78
N SER A 233 12.84 10.60 19.41
CA SER A 233 13.49 9.93 18.26
C SER A 233 13.20 10.66 16.94
N LEU A 234 11.92 10.99 16.68
CA LEU A 234 11.52 11.74 15.48
C LEU A 234 12.19 13.11 15.38
N ARG A 235 12.25 13.86 16.50
CA ARG A 235 12.93 15.17 16.53
C ARG A 235 14.44 15.03 16.30
N GLY A 236 15.07 14.01 16.89
CA GLY A 236 16.48 13.71 16.66
C GLY A 236 16.78 13.41 15.19
N GLY A 237 15.98 12.55 14.56
CA GLY A 237 16.11 12.23 13.14
C GLY A 237 15.89 13.44 12.23
N VAL A 238 14.90 14.29 12.54
CA VAL A 238 14.62 15.50 11.74
C VAL A 238 15.72 16.55 11.92
N ALA A 239 16.32 16.66 13.11
CA ALA A 239 17.50 17.52 13.33
C ALA A 239 18.73 17.01 12.55
N ALA A 240 18.93 15.69 12.47
CA ALA A 240 19.98 15.09 11.66
C ALA A 240 19.74 15.33 10.15
N LEU A 241 18.50 15.18 9.67
CA LEU A 241 18.11 15.54 8.30
C LEU A 241 18.37 17.02 8.00
N SER A 242 17.93 17.92 8.88
CA SER A 242 18.17 19.37 8.75
C SER A 242 19.66 19.69 8.67
N THR A 243 20.49 18.99 9.46
CA THR A 243 21.95 19.14 9.43
C THR A 243 22.56 18.62 8.12
N SER A 244 22.09 17.48 7.60
CA SER A 244 22.55 16.95 6.30
C SER A 244 22.21 17.88 5.13
N LEU A 245 21.16 18.68 5.26
CA LEU A 245 20.72 19.66 4.26
C LEU A 245 21.33 21.06 4.45
N LYS A 246 22.25 21.27 5.41
CA LYS A 246 22.92 22.58 5.58
C LYS A 246 23.92 22.89 4.46
N THR A 247 24.53 21.87 3.89
CA THR A 247 25.52 22.04 2.82
C THR A 247 24.82 21.90 1.46
N PRO A 248 24.96 22.87 0.52
CA PRO A 248 24.40 22.74 -0.82
C PRO A 248 24.95 21.48 -1.51
N ALA A 249 24.11 20.80 -2.31
CA ALA A 249 24.55 19.68 -3.13
C ALA A 249 25.72 20.13 -4.03
N ALA A 250 26.86 19.44 -3.94
CA ALA A 250 28.05 19.74 -4.75
C ALA A 250 27.72 19.60 -6.24
N GLN A 251 28.07 20.64 -7.03
CA GLN A 251 27.95 20.66 -8.48
C GLN A 251 28.78 19.52 -9.08
N THR A 252 28.13 18.46 -9.55
CA THR A 252 28.73 17.48 -10.45
C THR A 252 27.90 17.46 -11.72
N ASP A 253 28.29 18.31 -12.66
CA ASP A 253 27.83 18.26 -14.05
C ASP A 253 28.38 17.00 -14.71
N SER A 254 27.50 16.07 -15.07
CA SER A 254 27.72 15.13 -16.17
C SER A 254 26.38 14.57 -16.66
N PRO A 255 26.18 14.44 -17.99
CA PRO A 255 24.92 13.98 -18.56
C PRO A 255 24.67 12.50 -18.23
N VAL A 256 23.40 12.19 -17.95
CA VAL A 256 22.91 10.86 -17.58
C VAL A 256 23.25 9.84 -18.69
N LYS A 257 24.09 8.86 -18.35
CA LYS A 257 24.15 7.54 -18.98
C LYS A 257 24.08 6.49 -17.87
N GLY A 258 23.12 5.58 -17.98
CA GLY A 258 22.75 4.66 -16.91
C GLY A 258 23.90 3.75 -16.43
N ALA A 259 23.91 3.50 -15.11
CA ALA A 259 24.57 2.38 -14.43
C ALA A 259 23.87 2.29 -13.06
N VAL A 260 22.97 1.32 -12.81
CA VAL A 260 23.30 -0.01 -12.26
C VAL A 260 24.70 -0.06 -11.64
N SER A 261 24.80 0.19 -10.34
CA SER A 261 25.95 -0.23 -9.54
C SER A 261 25.58 -1.44 -8.71
N SER A 262 25.78 -2.62 -9.30
CA SER A 262 26.31 -3.77 -8.58
C SER A 262 27.79 -3.47 -8.33
N GLY A 263 28.16 -3.19 -7.09
CA GLY A 263 29.54 -2.87 -6.72
C GLY A 263 29.86 -3.38 -5.32
N LYS A 264 30.50 -4.55 -5.28
CA LYS A 264 31.16 -5.18 -4.13
C LYS A 264 31.90 -4.16 -3.24
N PRO A 265 31.71 -4.14 -1.91
CA PRO A 265 32.57 -3.34 -1.04
C PRO A 265 33.97 -3.99 -0.91
N PRO A 266 35.04 -3.17 -0.85
CA PRO A 266 36.38 -3.65 -0.53
C PRO A 266 36.47 -4.09 0.93
N VAL A 267 37.34 -5.07 1.17
CA VAL A 267 37.69 -5.60 2.50
C VAL A 267 38.40 -4.49 3.29
N SER A 268 37.79 -4.08 4.40
CA SER A 268 38.42 -3.27 5.44
C SER A 268 38.22 -4.00 6.77
N VAL A 269 39.32 -4.53 7.32
CA VAL A 269 39.36 -5.22 8.61
C VAL A 269 39.31 -4.19 9.75
N PRO A 270 38.36 -4.27 10.71
CA PRO A 270 38.45 -3.54 11.98
C PRO A 270 39.16 -4.39 13.05
N PRO A 271 39.96 -3.80 13.95
CA PRO A 271 40.64 -4.54 15.02
C PRO A 271 39.65 -5.03 16.08
N ALA A 272 39.93 -6.21 16.61
CA ALA A 272 39.19 -6.89 17.67
C ALA A 272 39.29 -6.18 19.02
N PRO A 273 38.20 -6.13 19.82
CA PRO A 273 38.28 -6.04 21.26
C PRO A 273 38.01 -7.39 21.94
N SER A 274 38.85 -7.71 22.91
CA SER A 274 38.80 -8.86 23.82
C SER A 274 37.50 -8.98 24.63
N PRO A 275 37.14 -10.19 25.08
CA PRO A 275 35.86 -10.48 25.72
C PRO A 275 35.84 -10.07 27.21
N ALA A 276 34.85 -9.29 27.61
CA ALA A 276 34.48 -9.12 29.01
C ALA A 276 33.34 -10.07 29.37
N THR A 277 33.64 -11.01 30.27
CA THR A 277 32.72 -11.89 30.99
C THR A 277 31.62 -11.11 31.72
N SER A 278 30.36 -11.44 31.48
CA SER A 278 29.23 -11.06 32.34
C SER A 278 28.40 -12.29 32.69
N SER A 279 28.34 -12.57 34.00
CA SER A 279 27.51 -13.60 34.64
C SER A 279 26.01 -13.28 34.50
N PRO A 280 25.12 -14.29 34.60
CA PRO A 280 23.68 -14.11 34.47
C PRO A 280 23.08 -13.52 35.75
N ALA A 281 22.38 -12.40 35.63
CA ALA A 281 21.54 -11.85 36.71
C ALA A 281 20.10 -12.37 36.58
N THR A 282 19.65 -13.01 37.65
CA THR A 282 18.33 -13.59 37.94
C THR A 282 17.19 -12.56 37.82
N PRO A 283 15.99 -12.94 37.31
CA PRO A 283 14.84 -12.04 37.26
C PRO A 283 14.25 -11.79 38.67
N PRO A 284 13.79 -10.57 38.99
CA PRO A 284 13.12 -10.33 40.26
C PRO A 284 11.68 -10.88 40.25
N ARG A 285 11.41 -11.50 41.39
CA ARG A 285 10.25 -12.20 41.87
C ARG A 285 9.03 -11.28 42.04
N VAL A 286 7.87 -11.79 41.63
CA VAL A 286 6.54 -11.27 41.94
C VAL A 286 6.24 -11.48 43.43
N SER A 287 5.75 -10.44 44.11
CA SER A 287 5.02 -10.57 45.38
C SER A 287 3.76 -9.70 45.34
N PRO A 288 2.59 -10.24 45.73
CA PRO A 288 1.30 -9.54 45.72
C PRO A 288 1.04 -8.81 47.05
N ALA A 289 0.37 -7.65 46.98
CA ALA A 289 -0.25 -7.04 48.15
C ALA A 289 -1.62 -6.43 47.78
N THR A 290 -2.66 -7.06 48.31
CA THR A 290 -3.98 -6.54 48.72
C THR A 290 -3.84 -5.21 49.50
N THR A 291 -4.77 -4.23 49.52
CA THR A 291 -6.25 -4.22 49.70
C THR A 291 -6.78 -2.77 49.44
N PRO A 292 -8.08 -2.41 49.59
CA PRO A 292 -8.76 -1.41 48.76
C PRO A 292 -9.00 -0.05 49.46
N GLY A 293 -9.20 1.01 48.67
CA GLY A 293 -9.61 2.32 49.17
C GLY A 293 -10.53 3.00 48.17
N ALA A 294 -11.81 3.11 48.56
CA ALA A 294 -12.87 3.76 47.83
C ALA A 294 -12.94 5.27 48.11
N ASN A 295 -13.67 5.96 47.21
CA ASN A 295 -14.36 7.25 47.36
C ASN A 295 -13.55 8.53 47.14
N THR A 296 -14.06 9.63 46.56
CA THR A 296 -15.28 10.00 45.80
C THR A 296 -15.08 11.47 45.42
N GLY A 297 -15.64 11.92 44.28
CA GLY A 297 -15.89 13.35 43.99
C GLY A 297 -15.68 13.72 42.52
N ALA A 298 -16.62 13.39 41.62
CA ALA A 298 -17.83 14.16 41.27
C ALA A 298 -17.53 15.37 40.33
N THR A 299 -17.68 15.24 39.01
CA THR A 299 -18.89 15.47 38.17
C THR A 299 -19.18 16.95 37.86
N ILE A 300 -18.78 17.44 36.66
CA ILE A 300 -19.41 18.47 35.78
C ILE A 300 -18.77 18.29 34.37
N ALA A 301 -19.39 18.18 33.19
CA ALA A 301 -20.77 18.08 32.73
C ALA A 301 -20.85 17.47 31.30
N ALA A 302 -21.89 16.66 31.10
CA ALA A 302 -22.68 16.34 29.90
C ALA A 302 -22.12 16.54 28.46
N SER A 303 -22.01 15.42 27.73
CA SER A 303 -22.43 15.33 26.32
C SER A 303 -22.82 13.90 25.95
N LEU A 304 -24.14 13.62 25.95
CA LEU A 304 -24.91 12.48 25.37
C LEU A 304 -24.41 11.02 25.57
N PRO A 305 -25.32 10.02 25.74
CA PRO A 305 -24.91 8.63 25.91
C PRO A 305 -24.33 8.07 24.60
N ARG A 306 -22.99 8.05 24.46
CA ARG A 306 -22.32 7.25 23.45
C ARG A 306 -22.39 5.77 23.81
N THR A 307 -22.49 4.95 22.78
CA THR A 307 -23.05 3.60 22.75
C THR A 307 -22.07 2.53 23.24
N ALA A 308 -21.96 2.34 24.56
CA ALA A 308 -20.99 1.43 25.19
C ALA A 308 -20.93 -0.01 24.62
N GLY A 309 -22.01 -0.53 24.04
CA GLY A 309 -22.05 -1.89 23.45
C GLY A 309 -21.50 -2.01 22.02
N ALA A 310 -21.60 -0.95 21.20
CA ALA A 310 -21.12 -0.97 19.81
C ALA A 310 -19.59 -0.83 19.74
N ASP A 311 -19.03 0.05 20.56
CA ASP A 311 -17.58 0.23 20.69
C ASP A 311 -16.89 -1.06 21.18
N ALA A 312 -17.52 -1.75 22.14
CA ALA A 312 -17.06 -3.05 22.63
C ALA A 312 -17.13 -4.15 21.55
N ALA A 313 -18.14 -4.11 20.67
CA ALA A 313 -18.26 -5.02 19.53
C ALA A 313 -17.15 -4.76 18.49
N TYR A 314 -16.83 -3.50 18.17
CA TYR A 314 -15.69 -3.19 17.29
C TYR A 314 -14.35 -3.59 17.91
N ALA A 315 -14.15 -3.33 19.20
CA ALA A 315 -12.91 -3.71 19.89
C ALA A 315 -12.68 -5.22 19.88
N SER A 316 -13.74 -6.01 20.08
CA SER A 316 -13.68 -7.47 20.02
C SER A 316 -13.50 -8.00 18.59
N LEU A 317 -14.17 -7.43 17.59
CA LEU A 317 -13.91 -7.73 16.18
C LEU A 317 -12.48 -7.36 15.76
N GLY A 318 -11.91 -6.26 16.26
CA GLY A 318 -10.51 -5.88 16.04
C GLY A 318 -9.53 -6.88 16.65
N ARG A 319 -9.81 -7.39 17.86
CA ARG A 319 -9.04 -8.48 18.48
C ARG A 319 -9.14 -9.77 17.66
N ALA A 320 -10.33 -10.10 17.13
CA ALA A 320 -10.51 -11.24 16.25
C ALA A 320 -9.69 -11.11 14.97
N LEU A 321 -9.66 -9.91 14.36
CA LEU A 321 -8.87 -9.64 13.17
C LEU A 321 -7.37 -9.86 13.44
N SER A 322 -6.84 -9.30 14.53
CA SER A 322 -5.44 -9.47 14.95
C SER A 322 -5.08 -10.92 15.29
N ALA A 323 -6.03 -11.70 15.80
CA ALA A 323 -5.84 -13.13 16.03
C ALA A 323 -5.80 -13.92 14.70
N THR A 324 -6.72 -13.63 13.77
CA THR A 324 -6.75 -14.28 12.45
C THR A 324 -5.51 -13.97 11.60
N THR A 325 -4.95 -12.76 11.67
CA THR A 325 -3.71 -12.42 10.94
C THR A 325 -2.49 -13.20 11.46
N ARG A 326 -2.52 -13.65 12.71
CA ARG A 326 -1.49 -14.51 13.33
C ARG A 326 -1.82 -16.00 13.24
N ALA A 327 -2.90 -16.37 12.54
CA ALA A 327 -3.47 -17.73 12.50
C ALA A 327 -3.83 -18.34 13.89
N ASP A 328 -4.06 -17.50 14.89
CA ASP A 328 -4.55 -17.92 16.22
C ASP A 328 -6.08 -18.02 16.19
N LEU A 329 -6.57 -19.12 15.61
CA LEU A 329 -8.00 -19.39 15.48
C LEU A 329 -8.73 -19.52 16.83
N PRO A 330 -8.17 -20.15 17.88
CA PRO A 330 -8.78 -20.16 19.20
C PRO A 330 -8.98 -18.75 19.78
N ALA A 331 -7.98 -17.87 19.72
CA ALA A 331 -8.13 -16.49 20.19
C ALA A 331 -9.13 -15.71 19.34
N ALA A 332 -9.15 -15.95 18.01
CA ALA A 332 -10.14 -15.33 17.12
C ALA A 332 -11.58 -15.72 17.49
N ARG A 333 -11.84 -17.00 17.77
CA ARG A 333 -13.17 -17.47 18.19
C ARG A 333 -13.61 -16.87 19.52
N ARG A 334 -12.72 -16.82 20.51
CA ARG A 334 -12.99 -16.16 21.80
C ARG A 334 -13.34 -14.69 21.61
N ALA A 335 -12.59 -13.98 20.77
CA ALA A 335 -12.87 -12.58 20.46
C ALA A 335 -14.21 -12.40 19.71
N LEU A 336 -14.61 -13.34 18.84
CA LEU A 336 -15.95 -13.32 18.23
C LEU A 336 -17.07 -13.62 19.24
N GLN A 337 -16.83 -14.48 20.22
CA GLN A 337 -17.78 -14.70 21.33
C GLN A 337 -17.92 -13.46 22.24
N ASP A 338 -16.81 -12.75 22.48
CA ASP A 338 -16.83 -11.45 23.16
C ASP A 338 -17.64 -10.43 22.34
N ALA A 339 -17.52 -10.45 21.01
CA ALA A 339 -18.30 -9.59 20.11
C ALA A 339 -19.79 -9.87 20.20
N LEU A 340 -20.20 -11.14 20.25
CA LEU A 340 -21.60 -11.51 20.51
C LEU A 340 -22.09 -10.96 21.85
N THR A 341 -21.29 -11.08 22.90
CA THR A 341 -21.62 -10.60 24.24
C THR A 341 -21.69 -9.07 24.30
N ALA A 342 -20.86 -8.37 23.54
CA ALA A 342 -20.93 -6.92 23.40
C ALA A 342 -22.19 -6.48 22.61
N LEU A 343 -22.52 -7.22 21.54
CA LEU A 343 -23.70 -6.95 20.72
C LEU A 343 -25.01 -7.11 21.51
N THR A 344 -25.12 -8.04 22.46
CA THR A 344 -26.33 -8.17 23.31
C THR A 344 -26.52 -6.96 24.23
N LYS A 345 -25.42 -6.29 24.61
CA LYS A 345 -25.41 -5.04 25.39
C LYS A 345 -25.51 -3.78 24.52
N ALA A 346 -25.68 -3.93 23.20
CA ALA A 346 -25.82 -2.80 22.30
C ALA A 346 -27.09 -1.97 22.61
N PRO A 347 -27.07 -0.66 22.29
CA PRO A 347 -28.22 0.22 22.47
C PRO A 347 -29.47 -0.33 21.77
N ALA A 348 -30.65 -0.09 22.35
CA ALA A 348 -31.92 -0.53 21.77
C ALA A 348 -32.11 -0.03 20.32
N ALA A 349 -31.65 1.18 20.01
CA ALA A 349 -31.69 1.75 18.67
C ALA A 349 -30.94 0.89 17.63
N LEU A 350 -29.83 0.26 18.03
CA LEU A 350 -29.00 -0.59 17.18
C LEU A 350 -29.53 -2.03 17.15
N ARG A 351 -30.09 -2.52 18.26
CA ARG A 351 -30.78 -3.83 18.35
C ARG A 351 -32.07 -3.89 17.54
N ASN A 352 -32.78 -2.77 17.45
CA ASN A 352 -34.02 -2.64 16.68
C ASN A 352 -33.78 -2.31 15.20
N ALA A 353 -32.52 -2.06 14.80
CA ALA A 353 -32.19 -1.72 13.42
C ALA A 353 -32.37 -2.95 12.49
N PRO A 354 -32.85 -2.73 11.25
CA PRO A 354 -33.07 -3.81 10.30
C PRO A 354 -31.74 -4.48 9.93
N GLY A 355 -31.66 -5.80 10.17
CA GLY A 355 -30.46 -6.61 9.92
C GLY A 355 -29.63 -6.94 11.15
N TYR A 356 -29.97 -6.44 12.35
CA TYR A 356 -29.25 -6.78 13.59
C TYR A 356 -29.27 -8.30 13.87
N GLY A 357 -30.43 -8.95 13.73
CA GLY A 357 -30.54 -10.40 13.90
C GLY A 357 -29.67 -11.18 12.91
N ALA A 358 -29.59 -10.73 11.65
CA ALA A 358 -28.74 -11.35 10.64
C ALA A 358 -27.24 -11.20 10.99
N LEU A 359 -26.81 -10.04 11.50
CA LEU A 359 -25.46 -9.83 11.99
C LEU A 359 -25.13 -10.77 13.16
N VAL A 360 -25.98 -10.85 14.18
CA VAL A 360 -25.77 -11.73 15.34
C VAL A 360 -25.67 -13.19 14.92
N GLN A 361 -26.57 -13.67 14.06
CA GLN A 361 -26.50 -15.02 13.52
C GLN A 361 -25.23 -15.26 12.72
N ARG A 362 -24.77 -14.28 11.96
CA ARG A 362 -23.55 -14.36 11.16
C ARG A 362 -22.28 -14.42 12.00
N VAL A 363 -22.18 -13.57 13.03
CA VAL A 363 -21.07 -13.63 14.00
C VAL A 363 -21.08 -14.98 14.71
N LYS A 364 -22.26 -15.49 15.10
CA LYS A 364 -22.41 -16.83 15.71
C LYS A 364 -21.96 -17.95 14.77
N PHE A 365 -22.39 -17.92 13.52
CA PHE A 365 -21.97 -18.87 12.49
C PHE A 365 -20.45 -18.81 12.28
N MET A 366 -19.87 -17.62 12.16
CA MET A 366 -18.43 -17.45 11.97
C MET A 366 -17.62 -17.89 13.19
N ALA A 367 -18.11 -17.66 14.42
CA ALA A 367 -17.45 -18.14 15.63
C ALA A 367 -17.33 -19.67 15.69
N GLY A 368 -18.26 -20.41 15.06
CA GLY A 368 -18.24 -21.87 14.96
C GLY A 368 -17.54 -22.43 13.71
N ARG A 369 -17.14 -21.57 12.76
CA ARG A 369 -16.58 -22.01 11.48
C ARG A 369 -15.12 -22.45 11.63
N ALA A 370 -14.71 -23.43 10.81
CA ALA A 370 -13.31 -23.78 10.65
C ALA A 370 -12.61 -22.87 9.62
N ALA A 371 -11.33 -22.61 9.83
CA ALA A 371 -10.44 -21.78 9.02
C ALA A 371 -10.93 -20.34 8.82
N LEU A 372 -11.16 -19.61 9.92
CA LEU A 372 -11.43 -18.17 9.84
C LEU A 372 -10.25 -17.43 9.22
N ARG A 373 -10.55 -16.51 8.30
CA ARG A 373 -9.56 -15.64 7.66
C ARG A 373 -9.78 -14.17 8.02
N PRO A 374 -8.76 -13.31 7.86
CA PRO A 374 -8.89 -11.87 8.10
C PRO A 374 -10.03 -11.21 7.30
N ALA A 375 -10.23 -11.63 6.05
CA ALA A 375 -11.30 -11.12 5.19
C ALA A 375 -12.71 -11.41 5.75
N ASP A 376 -12.88 -12.53 6.45
CA ASP A 376 -14.17 -12.89 7.07
C ASP A 376 -14.51 -11.92 8.20
N VAL A 377 -13.52 -11.57 9.03
CA VAL A 377 -13.69 -10.60 10.13
C VAL A 377 -13.87 -9.18 9.60
N GLN A 378 -13.16 -8.81 8.52
CA GLN A 378 -13.38 -7.52 7.85
C GLN A 378 -14.80 -7.39 7.31
N ALA A 379 -15.39 -8.47 6.77
CA ALA A 379 -16.78 -8.48 6.33
C ALA A 379 -17.75 -8.26 7.51
N LEU A 380 -17.49 -8.85 8.69
CA LEU A 380 -18.30 -8.61 9.89
C LEU A 380 -18.22 -7.16 10.39
N ILE A 381 -17.04 -6.55 10.34
CA ILE A 381 -16.84 -5.11 10.66
C ILE A 381 -17.63 -4.25 9.67
N GLY A 382 -17.59 -4.62 8.38
CA GLY A 382 -18.43 -4.02 7.34
C GLY A 382 -19.92 -4.14 7.63
N ASP A 383 -20.39 -5.32 8.04
CA ASP A 383 -21.81 -5.55 8.35
C ASP A 383 -22.27 -4.73 9.57
N LEU A 384 -21.43 -4.61 10.61
CA LEU A 384 -21.71 -3.77 11.78
C LEU A 384 -21.79 -2.28 11.39
N SER A 385 -20.84 -1.78 10.59
CA SER A 385 -20.88 -0.39 10.10
C SER A 385 -22.10 -0.13 9.20
N THR A 386 -22.52 -1.12 8.42
CA THR A 386 -23.72 -1.01 7.58
C THR A 386 -24.99 -0.96 8.42
N LEU A 387 -25.03 -1.69 9.54
CA LEU A 387 -26.12 -1.64 10.50
C LEU A 387 -26.23 -0.25 11.17
N GLU A 388 -25.10 0.34 11.56
CA GLU A 388 -25.04 1.70 12.10
C GLU A 388 -25.48 2.76 11.07
N ALA A 389 -25.08 2.58 9.81
CA ALA A 389 -25.54 3.46 8.73
C ALA A 389 -27.07 3.40 8.55
N ARG A 390 -27.67 2.20 8.59
CA ARG A 390 -29.13 2.02 8.53
C ARG A 390 -29.85 2.59 9.75
N GLN A 391 -29.28 2.45 10.93
CA GLN A 391 -29.80 3.10 12.15
C GLN A 391 -29.82 4.64 11.97
N ALA A 392 -28.81 5.20 11.32
CA ALA A 392 -28.74 6.62 11.01
C ALA A 392 -29.60 7.05 9.80
N GLY A 393 -30.48 6.18 9.29
CA GLY A 393 -31.35 6.46 8.15
C GLY A 393 -30.65 6.47 6.79
N LYS A 394 -29.41 5.97 6.70
CA LYS A 394 -28.63 5.89 5.45
C LYS A 394 -28.78 4.51 4.79
N SER A 395 -28.79 4.50 3.47
CA SER A 395 -28.79 3.26 2.69
C SER A 395 -27.50 2.48 2.89
N GLY A 396 -27.61 1.15 3.09
CA GLY A 396 -26.45 0.28 3.25
C GLY A 396 -25.62 0.14 1.98
N SER A 397 -24.31 -0.10 2.13
CA SER A 397 -23.41 -0.32 0.99
C SER A 397 -23.67 -1.68 0.33
N VAL A 398 -24.00 -1.67 -0.97
CA VAL A 398 -24.16 -2.88 -1.78
C VAL A 398 -22.86 -3.67 -1.86
N MET A 399 -21.71 -2.99 -1.91
CA MET A 399 -20.39 -3.63 -1.92
C MET A 399 -20.10 -4.37 -0.62
N THR A 400 -20.54 -3.84 0.52
CA THR A 400 -20.41 -4.52 1.81
C THR A 400 -21.31 -5.76 1.86
N ALA A 401 -22.53 -5.68 1.31
CA ALA A 401 -23.43 -6.83 1.21
C ALA A 401 -22.87 -7.94 0.29
N LEU A 402 -22.23 -7.56 -0.82
CA LEU A 402 -21.53 -8.48 -1.73
C LEU A 402 -20.31 -9.10 -1.04
N ALA A 403 -19.49 -8.30 -0.36
CA ALA A 403 -18.32 -8.79 0.36
C ALA A 403 -18.72 -9.76 1.48
N SER A 404 -19.80 -9.47 2.21
CA SER A 404 -20.27 -10.35 3.27
C SER A 404 -21.00 -11.59 2.75
N GLY A 405 -21.70 -11.48 1.62
CA GLY A 405 -22.24 -12.63 0.89
C GLY A 405 -21.15 -13.58 0.38
N THR A 406 -20.07 -13.04 -0.19
CA THR A 406 -18.94 -13.84 -0.67
C THR A 406 -18.15 -14.47 0.49
N ALA A 407 -17.92 -13.74 1.59
CA ALA A 407 -17.28 -14.31 2.79
C ALA A 407 -18.10 -15.49 3.38
N LEU A 408 -19.43 -15.40 3.32
CA LEU A 408 -20.29 -16.51 3.73
C LEU A 408 -20.20 -17.69 2.78
N ALA A 409 -20.47 -17.47 1.49
CA ALA A 409 -20.58 -18.53 0.48
C ALA A 409 -19.23 -19.22 0.22
N LEU A 410 -18.14 -18.45 0.15
CA LEU A 410 -16.81 -18.89 -0.29
C LEU A 410 -15.78 -18.92 0.84
N GLY A 411 -16.18 -18.80 2.11
CA GLY A 411 -15.25 -18.87 3.25
C GLY A 411 -14.95 -20.30 3.74
N GLY A 412 -14.08 -20.42 4.73
CA GLY A 412 -13.77 -21.68 5.44
C GLY A 412 -13.48 -22.87 4.51
N GLY A 413 -14.16 -24.00 4.74
CA GLY A 413 -13.95 -25.24 3.99
C GLY A 413 -14.24 -25.17 2.48
N VAL A 414 -15.26 -24.40 2.07
CA VAL A 414 -15.58 -24.21 0.64
C VAL A 414 -14.41 -23.54 -0.08
N ARG A 415 -13.85 -22.49 0.52
CA ARG A 415 -12.64 -21.82 0.02
C ARG A 415 -11.48 -22.80 -0.11
N ALA A 416 -11.26 -23.59 0.94
CA ALA A 416 -10.15 -24.52 1.02
C ALA A 416 -10.24 -25.57 -0.09
N MET A 417 -11.44 -26.11 -0.36
CA MET A 417 -11.67 -27.06 -1.43
C MET A 417 -11.49 -26.45 -2.81
N LEU A 418 -12.07 -25.27 -3.07
CA LEU A 418 -11.91 -24.59 -4.35
C LEU A 418 -10.45 -24.22 -4.62
N ALA A 419 -9.73 -23.74 -3.60
CA ALA A 419 -8.32 -23.41 -3.72
C ALA A 419 -7.47 -24.68 -3.94
N LEU A 420 -7.81 -25.81 -3.30
CA LEU A 420 -7.16 -27.10 -3.54
C LEU A 420 -7.40 -27.59 -4.97
N LEU A 421 -8.65 -27.57 -5.45
CA LEU A 421 -8.99 -27.93 -6.83
C LEU A 421 -8.22 -27.06 -7.83
N LEU A 422 -8.17 -25.76 -7.59
CA LEU A 422 -7.42 -24.84 -8.44
C LEU A 422 -5.92 -25.16 -8.42
N ALA A 423 -5.35 -25.47 -7.25
CA ALA A 423 -3.96 -25.89 -7.13
C ALA A 423 -3.68 -27.20 -7.89
N LEU A 424 -4.60 -28.17 -7.87
CA LEU A 424 -4.48 -29.40 -8.65
C LEU A 424 -4.53 -29.12 -10.16
N VAL A 425 -5.44 -28.24 -10.60
CA VAL A 425 -5.53 -27.83 -12.00
C VAL A 425 -4.26 -27.10 -12.46
N CYS A 426 -3.58 -26.35 -11.58
CA CYS A 426 -2.29 -25.74 -11.90
C CYS A 426 -1.18 -26.76 -12.24
N ALA A 427 -1.30 -28.04 -11.84
CA ALA A 427 -0.33 -29.07 -12.22
C ALA A 427 -0.44 -29.48 -13.69
N ALA A 428 -1.63 -29.40 -14.29
CA ALA A 428 -1.87 -29.80 -15.67
C ALA A 428 -1.03 -29.03 -16.71
N PRO A 429 -1.00 -27.68 -16.74
CA PRO A 429 -0.17 -26.95 -17.71
C PRO A 429 1.32 -27.21 -17.52
N LEU A 430 1.78 -27.45 -16.29
CA LEU A 430 3.18 -27.80 -16.00
C LEU A 430 3.53 -29.19 -16.54
N TYR A 431 2.63 -30.15 -16.36
CA TYR A 431 2.78 -31.50 -16.90
C TYR A 431 2.80 -31.50 -18.43
N LEU A 432 1.84 -30.82 -19.07
CA LEU A 432 1.76 -30.72 -20.52
C LEU A 432 2.98 -30.03 -21.12
N LEU A 433 3.48 -28.97 -20.49
CA LEU A 433 4.69 -28.27 -20.95
C LEU A 433 5.93 -29.17 -20.87
N ASN A 434 6.06 -29.96 -19.80
CA ASN A 434 7.16 -30.90 -19.64
C ASN A 434 7.09 -32.04 -20.68
N LEU A 435 5.88 -32.50 -21.00
CA LEU A 435 5.65 -33.55 -22.00
C LEU A 435 5.89 -33.05 -23.43
N ALA A 436 5.43 -31.84 -23.75
CA ALA A 436 5.51 -31.29 -25.11
C ALA A 436 6.94 -30.95 -25.55
N PHE A 437 7.76 -30.37 -24.67
CA PHE A 437 9.05 -29.81 -25.07
C PHE A 437 10.27 -30.56 -24.52
N GLY A 438 10.08 -31.43 -23.52
CA GLY A 438 11.15 -32.20 -22.89
C GLY A 438 12.20 -31.32 -22.19
N GLY A 439 12.64 -31.69 -20.99
CA GLY A 439 13.55 -30.89 -20.16
C GLY A 439 14.99 -30.69 -20.70
N LYS A 440 15.29 -30.99 -21.97
CA LYS A 440 16.65 -30.94 -22.53
C LYS A 440 17.10 -29.54 -22.94
N ASN A 441 16.19 -28.66 -23.39
CA ASN A 441 16.53 -27.31 -23.84
C ASN A 441 16.53 -26.31 -22.66
N PRO A 442 17.63 -25.56 -22.42
CA PRO A 442 17.70 -24.60 -21.32
C PRO A 442 16.65 -23.48 -21.39
N PHE A 443 16.24 -23.07 -22.59
CA PHE A 443 15.24 -22.00 -22.77
C PHE A 443 13.82 -22.49 -22.41
N TRP A 444 13.47 -23.71 -22.80
CA TRP A 444 12.21 -24.34 -22.39
C TRP A 444 12.15 -24.60 -20.88
N ARG A 445 13.29 -24.95 -20.26
CA ARG A 445 13.38 -25.04 -18.79
C ARG A 445 13.13 -23.70 -18.11
N ALA A 446 13.65 -22.60 -18.67
CA ALA A 446 13.42 -21.27 -18.13
C ALA A 446 11.93 -20.86 -18.23
N ILE A 447 11.27 -21.13 -19.35
CA ILE A 447 9.82 -20.90 -19.53
C ILE A 447 9.01 -21.76 -18.55
N SER A 448 9.39 -23.03 -18.38
CA SER A 448 8.73 -23.94 -17.43
C SER A 448 8.88 -23.45 -16.00
N ALA A 449 10.06 -22.98 -15.61
CA ALA A 449 10.31 -22.40 -14.30
C ALA A 449 9.53 -21.09 -14.10
N ALA A 450 9.43 -20.24 -15.13
CA ALA A 450 8.61 -19.03 -15.10
C ALA A 450 7.13 -19.35 -14.87
N LEU A 451 6.58 -20.33 -15.59
CA LEU A 451 5.20 -20.79 -15.42
C LEU A 451 4.98 -21.35 -14.01
N LEU A 452 5.90 -22.18 -13.51
CA LEU A 452 5.85 -22.71 -12.14
C LEU A 452 5.80 -21.57 -11.11
N LEU A 453 6.65 -20.56 -11.25
CA LEU A 453 6.68 -19.41 -10.36
C LEU A 453 5.38 -18.60 -10.41
N LEU A 454 4.80 -18.40 -11.59
CA LEU A 454 3.50 -17.74 -11.75
C LEU A 454 2.37 -18.49 -11.05
N LEU A 455 2.42 -19.83 -11.06
CA LEU A 455 1.42 -20.70 -10.43
C LEU A 455 1.71 -20.95 -8.93
N LEU A 456 2.92 -20.68 -8.46
CA LEU A 456 3.37 -20.95 -7.09
C LEU A 456 2.49 -20.32 -6.00
N PRO A 457 2.04 -19.05 -6.11
CA PRO A 457 1.15 -18.46 -5.10
C PRO A 457 -0.18 -19.21 -5.02
N THR A 458 -0.72 -19.66 -6.16
CA THR A 458 -1.98 -20.41 -6.22
C THR A 458 -1.82 -21.81 -5.64
N LEU A 459 -0.70 -22.48 -5.94
CA LEU A 459 -0.35 -23.78 -5.36
C LEU A 459 -0.19 -23.70 -3.84
N ALA A 460 0.54 -22.70 -3.36
CA ALA A 460 0.74 -22.45 -1.93
C ALA A 460 -0.58 -22.10 -1.23
N GLU A 461 -1.41 -21.25 -1.84
CA GLU A 461 -2.72 -20.87 -1.31
C GLU A 461 -3.65 -22.08 -1.17
N GLY A 462 -3.69 -22.96 -2.18
CA GLY A 462 -4.50 -24.18 -2.18
C GLY A 462 -4.03 -25.20 -1.17
N LEU A 463 -2.75 -25.57 -1.21
CA LEU A 463 -2.19 -26.61 -0.35
C LEU A 463 -2.16 -26.18 1.12
N LEU A 464 -1.59 -25.01 1.43
CA LEU A 464 -1.49 -24.51 2.81
C LEU A 464 -2.85 -24.10 3.35
N GLY A 465 -3.72 -23.55 2.51
CA GLY A 465 -5.10 -23.22 2.88
C GLY A 465 -5.92 -24.46 3.25
N PHE A 466 -5.76 -25.54 2.48
CA PHE A 466 -6.43 -26.82 2.75
C PHE A 466 -5.87 -27.52 3.98
N LEU A 467 -4.55 -27.64 4.11
CA LEU A 467 -3.93 -28.22 5.31
C LEU A 467 -4.25 -27.42 6.57
N GLY A 468 -4.31 -26.09 6.45
CA GLY A 468 -4.72 -25.20 7.53
C GLY A 468 -6.17 -25.40 7.96
N TRP A 469 -7.08 -25.58 7.01
CA TRP A 469 -8.46 -25.94 7.29
C TRP A 469 -8.58 -27.31 7.95
N LEU A 470 -7.87 -28.32 7.42
CA LEU A 470 -7.86 -29.66 7.97
C LEU A 470 -7.29 -29.65 9.41
N GLY A 471 -6.20 -28.92 9.63
CA GLY A 471 -5.60 -28.72 10.94
C GLY A 471 -6.54 -28.08 11.94
N ASP A 472 -7.40 -27.16 11.51
CA ASP A 472 -8.40 -26.57 12.37
C ASP A 472 -9.56 -27.53 12.68
N THR A 473 -10.02 -28.30 11.69
CA THR A 473 -11.06 -29.33 11.90
C THR A 473 -10.60 -30.47 12.79
N LEU A 474 -9.33 -30.87 12.69
CA LEU A 474 -8.71 -31.94 13.48
C LEU A 474 -8.06 -31.42 14.77
N ASN A 475 -8.17 -30.10 15.04
CA ASN A 475 -7.55 -29.40 16.17
C ASN A 475 -6.01 -29.52 16.28
N VAL A 476 -5.31 -29.80 15.18
CA VAL A 476 -3.84 -29.91 15.10
C VAL A 476 -3.20 -28.51 15.02
N PRO A 477 -2.44 -28.04 16.02
CA PRO A 477 -1.91 -26.67 16.07
C PRO A 477 -0.91 -26.35 14.95
N PHE A 478 -0.04 -27.31 14.63
CA PHE A 478 0.98 -27.14 13.60
C PHE A 478 0.36 -26.87 12.22
N LEU A 479 -0.62 -27.70 11.83
CA LEU A 479 -1.31 -27.55 10.56
C LEU A 479 -2.10 -26.23 10.49
N ARG A 480 -2.73 -25.79 11.59
CA ARG A 480 -3.40 -24.48 11.68
C ARG A 480 -2.44 -23.32 11.39
N GLY A 481 -1.21 -23.39 11.89
CA GLY A 481 -0.18 -22.37 11.66
C GLY A 481 0.14 -22.14 10.19
N LEU A 482 -0.13 -23.11 9.30
CA LEU A 482 0.09 -22.99 7.86
C LEU A 482 -0.80 -21.91 7.22
N LEU A 483 -1.93 -21.53 7.85
CA LEU A 483 -2.75 -20.40 7.41
C LEU A 483 -1.98 -19.09 7.43
N ALA A 484 -1.03 -18.89 8.36
CA ALA A 484 -0.21 -17.68 8.42
C ALA A 484 0.74 -17.57 7.21
N LEU A 485 1.07 -18.70 6.56
CA LEU A 485 1.95 -18.76 5.41
C LEU A 485 1.19 -18.62 4.08
N THR A 486 -0.15 -18.63 4.08
CA THR A 486 -0.90 -18.42 2.84
C THR A 486 -0.65 -17.02 2.25
N PRO A 487 -0.27 -16.91 0.95
CA PRO A 487 0.03 -15.64 0.31
C PRO A 487 -1.14 -14.65 0.35
N GLY A 488 -2.38 -15.14 0.42
CA GLY A 488 -3.58 -14.29 0.53
C GLY A 488 -3.85 -13.72 1.93
N GLN A 489 -3.16 -14.19 2.97
CA GLN A 489 -3.40 -13.78 4.37
C GLN A 489 -2.21 -13.06 5.00
N SER A 490 -0.99 -13.38 4.57
CA SER A 490 0.22 -12.80 5.13
C SER A 490 0.42 -11.35 4.67
N ALA A 491 0.84 -10.47 5.59
CA ALA A 491 1.30 -9.12 5.24
C ALA A 491 2.48 -9.15 4.26
N PHE A 492 3.29 -10.22 4.28
CA PHE A 492 4.38 -10.45 3.34
C PHE A 492 3.92 -11.04 2.01
N GLY A 493 2.65 -11.45 1.89
CA GLY A 493 2.12 -12.11 0.70
C GLY A 493 2.13 -11.24 -0.54
N VAL A 494 1.79 -9.94 -0.40
CA VAL A 494 1.83 -8.98 -1.52
C VAL A 494 3.26 -8.76 -2.04
N PRO A 495 4.25 -8.36 -1.22
CA PRO A 495 5.61 -8.17 -1.73
C PRO A 495 6.24 -9.47 -2.23
N LEU A 496 5.98 -10.61 -1.58
CA LEU A 496 6.44 -11.91 -2.04
C LEU A 496 5.86 -12.27 -3.41
N ARG A 497 4.56 -12.05 -3.63
CA ARG A 497 3.91 -12.27 -4.92
C ARG A 497 4.50 -11.36 -6.00
N MET A 498 4.78 -10.10 -5.69
CA MET A 498 5.43 -9.18 -6.63
C MET A 498 6.83 -9.67 -7.01
N LEU A 499 7.63 -10.13 -6.04
CA LEU A 499 8.96 -10.67 -6.28
C LEU A 499 8.92 -11.94 -7.14
N ILE A 500 8.04 -12.89 -6.79
CA ILE A 500 7.84 -14.13 -7.56
C ILE A 500 7.42 -13.81 -8.99
N THR A 501 6.50 -12.85 -9.16
CA THR A 501 6.02 -12.42 -10.48
C THR A 501 7.17 -11.78 -11.28
N ALA A 502 7.94 -10.87 -10.69
CA ALA A 502 9.09 -10.26 -11.36
C ALA A 502 10.14 -11.29 -11.79
N LEU A 503 10.42 -12.28 -10.94
CA LEU A 503 11.35 -13.36 -11.24
C LEU A 503 10.81 -14.25 -12.37
N ALA A 504 9.51 -14.56 -12.35
CA ALA A 504 8.84 -15.28 -13.44
C ALA A 504 8.93 -14.53 -14.77
N LEU A 505 8.66 -13.21 -14.79
CA LEU A 505 8.83 -12.40 -16.00
C LEU A 505 10.27 -12.39 -16.50
N GLY A 506 11.26 -12.33 -15.61
CA GLY A 506 12.68 -12.40 -15.96
C GLY A 506 13.05 -13.71 -16.66
N LEU A 507 12.64 -14.87 -16.09
CA LEU A 507 12.87 -16.18 -16.71
C LEU A 507 12.11 -16.35 -18.01
N ALA A 508 10.86 -15.88 -18.10
CA ALA A 508 10.08 -15.93 -19.32
C ALA A 508 10.77 -15.12 -20.43
N THR A 509 11.22 -13.90 -20.12
CA THR A 509 11.95 -13.04 -21.06
C THR A 509 13.24 -13.70 -21.54
N TYR A 510 14.02 -14.30 -20.63
CA TYR A 510 15.23 -15.04 -20.98
C TYR A 510 14.94 -16.24 -21.89
N GLY A 511 13.94 -17.06 -21.53
CA GLY A 511 13.54 -18.24 -22.29
C GLY A 511 13.03 -17.90 -23.69
N PHE A 512 12.09 -16.95 -23.81
CA PHE A 512 11.57 -16.53 -25.11
C PHE A 512 12.64 -15.88 -25.98
N ARG A 513 13.51 -15.04 -25.41
CA ARG A 513 14.63 -14.46 -26.15
C ARG A 513 15.57 -15.55 -26.69
N GLY A 514 15.88 -16.56 -25.88
CA GLY A 514 16.70 -17.68 -26.29
C GLY A 514 16.10 -18.48 -27.44
N LEU A 515 14.78 -18.74 -27.41
CA LEU A 515 14.06 -19.36 -28.52
C LEU A 515 14.13 -18.48 -29.78
N CYS A 516 13.90 -17.17 -29.67
CA CYS A 516 14.02 -16.26 -30.81
C CYS A 516 15.42 -16.25 -31.43
N VAL A 517 16.48 -16.40 -30.63
CA VAL A 517 17.85 -16.54 -31.14
C VAL A 517 18.05 -17.91 -31.82
N GLN A 518 17.54 -18.99 -31.23
CA GLN A 518 17.63 -20.34 -31.79
C GLN A 518 16.91 -20.46 -33.14
N PHE A 519 15.77 -19.79 -33.31
CA PHE A 519 15.02 -19.73 -34.57
C PHE A 519 15.51 -18.62 -35.52
N GLY A 520 16.57 -17.90 -35.19
CA GLY A 520 17.15 -16.86 -36.06
C GLY A 520 16.32 -15.59 -36.20
N LEU A 521 15.30 -15.39 -35.37
CA LEU A 521 14.46 -14.18 -35.33
C LEU A 521 15.18 -12.98 -34.67
N LEU A 522 16.19 -13.26 -33.82
CA LEU A 522 17.03 -12.25 -33.16
C LEU A 522 18.51 -12.60 -33.33
N GLY A 523 19.28 -11.74 -34.01
CA GLY A 523 20.72 -11.94 -34.24
C GLY A 523 21.09 -11.94 -35.73
N GLY A 524 21.00 -10.77 -36.37
CA GLY A 524 21.49 -10.58 -37.73
C GLY A 524 23.01 -10.51 -37.79
N ARG A 525 23.64 -11.62 -38.16
CA ARG A 525 24.78 -11.73 -39.10
C ARG A 525 25.32 -13.16 -39.06
N ARG A 526 24.92 -13.98 -40.05
CA ARG A 526 25.84 -15.01 -40.55
C ARG A 526 27.07 -14.25 -41.08
N PRO A 527 28.30 -14.50 -40.60
CA PRO A 527 29.46 -14.02 -41.32
C PRO A 527 29.42 -14.64 -42.72
N ALA A 528 29.59 -13.81 -43.75
CA ALA A 528 29.94 -14.29 -45.08
C ALA A 528 31.36 -14.86 -45.00
N GLY A 529 31.49 -16.07 -44.46
CA GLY A 529 32.68 -16.90 -44.57
C GLY A 529 32.70 -17.62 -45.92
N PRO A 530 33.88 -18.00 -46.44
CA PRO A 530 34.04 -18.43 -47.81
C PRO A 530 33.15 -19.64 -48.11
N ARG A 531 32.51 -19.59 -49.28
CA ARG A 531 31.73 -20.67 -49.90
C ARG A 531 32.49 -22.00 -49.73
N PRO A 532 31.97 -22.99 -48.98
CA PRO A 532 32.54 -24.33 -49.05
C PRO A 532 32.33 -24.86 -50.47
N ALA A 533 33.38 -25.42 -51.05
CA ALA A 533 33.33 -26.12 -52.33
C ALA A 533 32.17 -27.14 -52.34
N PRO A 534 31.52 -27.36 -53.50
CA PRO A 534 30.40 -28.30 -53.58
C PRO A 534 30.88 -29.70 -53.19
N LYS A 535 30.47 -30.18 -52.03
CA LYS A 535 30.58 -31.60 -51.68
C LYS A 535 29.48 -32.37 -52.43
N PRO A 536 29.81 -33.57 -52.95
CA PRO A 536 28.92 -34.35 -53.79
C PRO A 536 27.68 -34.82 -53.01
N LYS A 537 26.57 -34.92 -53.74
CA LYS A 537 25.27 -35.45 -53.31
C LYS A 537 25.41 -36.66 -52.40
N GLN A 538 24.78 -36.60 -51.23
CA GLN A 538 24.31 -37.79 -50.53
C GLN A 538 22.84 -37.56 -50.17
N PRO A 539 21.93 -38.48 -50.54
CA PRO A 539 20.49 -38.31 -50.44
C PRO A 539 19.99 -38.58 -49.01
N ASP A 540 18.84 -38.00 -48.71
CA ASP A 540 17.95 -38.27 -47.58
C ASP A 540 18.41 -37.90 -46.16
N GLN A 541 17.97 -36.72 -45.72
CA GLN A 541 17.33 -36.54 -44.42
C GLN A 541 16.38 -35.32 -44.46
N THR A 542 15.23 -35.55 -45.08
CA THR A 542 13.89 -35.07 -44.70
C THR A 542 13.82 -33.71 -43.98
N SER A 543 13.76 -32.64 -44.76
CA SER A 543 12.93 -31.47 -44.41
C SER A 543 11.48 -31.93 -44.39
N PHE A 544 10.86 -31.91 -43.20
CA PHE A 544 9.43 -32.16 -43.03
C PHE A 544 8.69 -30.94 -43.58
N ASP A 545 8.30 -31.03 -44.85
CA ASP A 545 7.36 -30.10 -45.49
C ASP A 545 6.01 -30.21 -44.78
N TRP A 546 5.51 -29.07 -44.31
CA TRP A 546 4.13 -28.92 -43.91
C TRP A 546 3.31 -28.75 -45.19
N ASP A 547 2.91 -29.86 -45.80
CA ASP A 547 1.87 -29.87 -46.82
C ASP A 547 0.55 -29.45 -46.16
N GLU A 548 0.14 -28.21 -46.45
CA GLU A 548 -1.25 -27.77 -46.35
C GLU A 548 -2.02 -28.23 -47.60
N GLU A 549 -2.57 -29.45 -47.59
CA GLU A 549 -3.69 -29.81 -48.47
C GLU A 549 -4.63 -30.81 -47.76
N LEU A 550 -5.73 -30.27 -47.19
CA LEU A 550 -7.14 -30.68 -47.38
C LEU A 550 -8.08 -30.06 -46.33
#